data_AF-A0A7Y2ZFT4-F1
#
_entry.id   AF-A0A7Y2ZFT4-F1
#
_cell.length_a   1.000
_cell.length_b   1.000
_cell.length_c   1.000
_cell.angle_alpha   90.00
_cell.angle_beta   90.00
_cell.angle_gamma   90.00
#
_symmetry.space_group_name_H-M   'P 1'
#
loop_
_entity.id
_entity.type
_entity.pdbx_description
1 polymer ?
#
loop_
_entity_poly.entity_id
_entity_poly.type
_entity_poly.pdbx_seq_one_letter_code
_entity_poly.pdbx_strand_id
1 'polypeptide(L)'
;MMKSWVLVVLPLAILPPAAPAQLSTQGTALDHFAGDWVMTGTIDGEEVVHDVDADWVLAGHYLRFHDFSREREESGERAYEATVFIGWDAQTERFVCLWLDVTGGEGLANGVLGYATPVGDTIPFVFDVGEYSIDNTFVYHRGADTWEWTIVNARGDARSEFAHVTLERRFSSVPGDWSPGQREIFDAIARLSAATAPGGGGADEYAAMLTEDFSRWTIGSDVLNGKADWVEGIRTWFDDGWRVSDRQAEVLEITIEGGTAYSRRIVSESYTGPDGEPSPPARAALAEVWRRDGEGWRLQRVTVHPIE
;
A
#
# COMPACT_ATOMS: atom_id res chain seq x y z
N MET A 1 -40.33 67.74 -17.59
CA MET A 1 -40.63 66.30 -17.41
C MET A 1 -39.31 65.54 -17.41
N MET A 2 -39.00 64.86 -16.30
CA MET A 2 -37.70 64.26 -15.98
C MET A 2 -37.42 63.02 -16.85
N LYS A 3 -36.21 62.94 -17.44
CA LYS A 3 -35.69 61.73 -18.09
C LYS A 3 -35.33 60.71 -17.02
N SER A 4 -36.09 59.61 -16.93
CA SER A 4 -35.79 58.48 -16.06
C SER A 4 -34.64 57.67 -16.68
N TRP A 5 -33.49 57.62 -16.01
CA TRP A 5 -32.39 56.73 -16.38
C TRP A 5 -32.61 55.38 -15.70
N VAL A 6 -32.82 54.33 -16.49
CA VAL A 6 -32.87 52.96 -15.98
C VAL A 6 -31.42 52.47 -15.89
N LEU A 7 -30.90 52.37 -14.66
CA LEU A 7 -29.65 51.68 -14.36
C LEU A 7 -29.90 50.17 -14.47
N VAL A 8 -29.38 49.55 -15.54
CA VAL A 8 -29.29 48.10 -15.65
C VAL A 8 -28.05 47.66 -14.86
N VAL A 9 -28.27 47.07 -13.69
CA VAL A 9 -27.22 46.41 -12.92
C VAL A 9 -27.06 45.00 -13.47
N LEU A 10 -26.02 44.76 -14.27
CA LEU A 10 -25.61 43.40 -14.63
C LEU A 10 -25.05 42.72 -13.37
N PRO A 11 -25.55 41.54 -12.95
CA PRO A 11 -24.90 40.76 -11.93
C PRO A 11 -23.60 40.21 -12.53
N LEU A 12 -22.46 40.71 -12.05
CA LEU A 12 -21.15 40.13 -12.34
C LEU A 12 -21.12 38.77 -11.62
N ALA A 13 -21.34 37.69 -12.36
CA ALA A 13 -21.16 36.34 -11.84
C ALA A 13 -19.68 36.15 -11.49
N ILE A 14 -19.37 36.23 -10.19
CA ILE A 14 -18.06 35.85 -9.66
C ILE A 14 -18.01 34.34 -9.79
N LEU A 15 -17.46 33.84 -10.89
CA LEU A 15 -17.07 32.43 -11.00
C LEU A 15 -16.03 32.18 -9.90
N PRO A 16 -16.21 31.16 -9.05
CA PRO A 16 -15.15 30.77 -8.13
C PRO A 16 -13.88 30.49 -8.95
N PRO A 17 -12.68 30.87 -8.46
CA PRO A 17 -11.45 30.48 -9.11
C PRO A 17 -11.47 28.96 -9.25
N ALA A 18 -11.19 28.46 -10.45
CA ALA A 18 -11.03 27.04 -10.67
C ALA A 18 -9.95 26.56 -9.70
N ALA A 19 -10.32 25.69 -8.75
CA ALA A 19 -9.34 25.04 -7.91
C ALA A 19 -8.35 24.32 -8.83
N PRO A 20 -7.03 24.40 -8.58
CA PRO A 20 -6.07 23.63 -9.37
C PRO A 20 -6.48 22.15 -9.33
N ALA A 21 -6.57 21.52 -10.51
CA ALA A 21 -7.00 20.14 -10.62
C ALA A 21 -6.05 19.24 -9.81
N GLN A 22 -6.61 18.43 -8.90
CA GLN A 22 -5.85 17.50 -8.07
C GLN A 22 -5.26 16.40 -8.95
N LEU A 23 -3.99 16.06 -8.77
CA LEU A 23 -3.31 15.07 -9.61
C LEU A 23 -4.01 13.71 -9.56
N SER A 24 -4.50 13.34 -8.36
CA SER A 24 -5.35 12.15 -8.09
C SER A 24 -6.62 12.00 -8.93
N THR A 25 -6.99 13.02 -9.71
CA THR A 25 -8.20 13.04 -10.55
C THR A 25 -7.90 13.15 -12.04
N GLN A 26 -6.61 13.12 -12.42
CA GLN A 26 -6.19 13.36 -13.80
C GLN A 26 -6.12 12.10 -14.67
N GLY A 27 -6.25 10.89 -14.11
CA GLY A 27 -6.22 9.64 -14.87
C GLY A 27 -4.82 9.28 -15.37
N THR A 28 -3.79 9.59 -14.58
CA THR A 28 -2.38 9.34 -14.93
C THR A 28 -1.96 7.93 -14.51
N ALA A 29 -0.82 7.44 -15.03
CA ALA A 29 -0.26 6.16 -14.59
C ALA A 29 -0.04 6.12 -13.06
N LEU A 30 0.27 7.25 -12.40
CA LEU A 30 0.43 7.34 -10.94
C LEU A 30 -0.85 7.02 -10.16
N ASP A 31 -2.03 7.19 -10.75
CA ASP A 31 -3.28 6.82 -10.08
C ASP A 31 -3.33 5.31 -9.80
N HIS A 32 -2.66 4.52 -10.64
CA HIS A 32 -2.52 3.08 -10.46
C HIS A 32 -1.44 2.69 -9.45
N PHE A 33 -0.56 3.61 -9.03
CA PHE A 33 0.48 3.34 -8.03
C PHE A 33 -0.04 3.45 -6.61
N ALA A 34 -1.13 4.20 -6.37
CA ALA A 34 -1.76 4.26 -5.06
C ALA A 34 -2.27 2.88 -4.61
N GLY A 35 -1.98 2.53 -3.35
CA GLY A 35 -2.28 1.25 -2.72
C GLY A 35 -1.06 0.59 -2.07
N ASP A 36 -1.27 -0.63 -1.60
CA ASP A 36 -0.27 -1.45 -0.93
C ASP A 36 0.35 -2.46 -1.90
N TRP A 37 1.68 -2.54 -1.88
CA TRP A 37 2.44 -3.41 -2.74
C TRP A 37 3.47 -4.23 -1.97
N VAL A 38 3.78 -5.39 -2.52
CA VAL A 38 4.97 -6.17 -2.21
C VAL A 38 5.92 -6.00 -3.38
N MET A 39 7.13 -5.53 -3.09
CA MET A 39 8.19 -5.35 -4.07
C MET A 39 9.20 -6.48 -3.94
N THR A 40 9.49 -7.18 -5.02
CA THR A 40 10.48 -8.25 -5.09
C THR A 40 11.40 -8.11 -6.30
N GLY A 41 12.63 -8.58 -6.19
CA GLY A 41 13.62 -8.56 -7.27
C GLY A 41 15.01 -8.30 -6.72
N THR A 42 15.85 -7.63 -7.50
CA THR A 42 17.24 -7.36 -7.11
C THR A 42 17.53 -5.88 -6.89
N ILE A 43 18.29 -5.58 -5.84
CA ILE A 43 18.89 -4.27 -5.57
C ILE A 43 20.36 -4.49 -5.20
N ASP A 44 21.26 -3.76 -5.87
CA ASP A 44 22.73 -3.93 -5.79
C ASP A 44 23.20 -5.39 -5.99
N GLY A 45 22.45 -6.16 -6.77
CA GLY A 45 22.71 -7.58 -7.03
C GLY A 45 22.23 -8.55 -5.95
N GLU A 46 21.60 -8.06 -4.89
CA GLU A 46 21.02 -8.88 -3.82
C GLU A 46 19.51 -9.02 -4.01
N GLU A 47 18.96 -10.19 -3.69
CA GLU A 47 17.51 -10.44 -3.72
C GLU A 47 16.85 -9.75 -2.52
N VAL A 48 15.83 -8.94 -2.79
CA VAL A 48 15.13 -8.15 -1.77
C VAL A 48 13.63 -8.44 -1.75
N VAL A 49 13.04 -8.22 -0.57
CA VAL A 49 11.58 -8.13 -0.41
C VAL A 49 11.28 -6.90 0.43
N HIS A 50 10.58 -5.95 -0.19
CA HIS A 50 10.13 -4.73 0.45
C HIS A 50 8.60 -4.65 0.42
N ASP A 51 8.07 -3.85 1.33
CA ASP A 51 6.67 -3.46 1.37
C ASP A 51 6.59 -1.99 0.98
N VAL A 52 5.68 -1.65 0.06
CA VAL A 52 5.48 -0.28 -0.43
C VAL A 52 4.04 0.16 -0.18
N ASP A 53 3.86 1.25 0.58
CA ASP A 53 2.55 1.81 0.89
C ASP A 53 2.41 3.18 0.20
N ALA A 54 1.45 3.34 -0.70
CA ALA A 54 1.31 4.53 -1.53
C ALA A 54 -0.07 5.21 -1.41
N ASP A 55 -0.07 6.51 -1.08
CA ASP A 55 -1.29 7.29 -0.86
C ASP A 55 -1.24 8.67 -1.51
N TRP A 56 -2.42 9.18 -1.88
CA TRP A 56 -2.60 10.59 -2.21
C TRP A 56 -2.65 11.43 -0.93
N VAL A 57 -1.67 12.31 -0.76
CA VAL A 57 -1.55 13.18 0.42
C VAL A 57 -1.71 14.65 0.04
N LEU A 58 -1.80 15.51 1.06
CA LEU A 58 -1.91 16.96 0.91
C LEU A 58 -3.02 17.33 -0.09
N ALA A 59 -4.24 16.83 0.17
CA ALA A 59 -5.41 17.03 -0.68
C ALA A 59 -5.22 16.57 -2.14
N GLY A 60 -4.49 15.46 -2.37
CA GLY A 60 -4.31 14.86 -3.69
C GLY A 60 -3.36 15.63 -4.61
N HIS A 61 -2.53 16.51 -4.04
CA HIS A 61 -1.49 17.24 -4.77
C HIS A 61 -0.21 16.41 -4.97
N TYR A 62 0.05 15.46 -4.07
CA TYR A 62 1.22 14.60 -4.12
C TYR A 62 0.81 13.15 -3.89
N LEU A 63 1.39 12.25 -4.67
CA LEU A 63 1.45 10.84 -4.28
C LEU A 63 2.65 10.68 -3.35
N ARG A 64 2.43 10.15 -2.16
CA ARG A 64 3.50 9.72 -1.26
C ARG A 64 3.56 8.20 -1.30
N PHE A 65 4.74 7.62 -1.48
CA PHE A 65 4.93 6.22 -1.13
C PHE A 65 6.03 6.04 -0.09
N HIS A 66 5.83 5.04 0.76
CA HIS A 66 6.76 4.61 1.80
C HIS A 66 7.23 3.20 1.43
N ASP A 67 8.50 3.08 1.08
CA ASP A 67 9.17 1.83 0.73
C ASP A 67 10.04 1.39 1.92
N PHE A 68 9.93 0.14 2.34
CA PHE A 68 10.71 -0.36 3.45
C PHE A 68 11.00 -1.86 3.34
N SER A 69 12.21 -2.25 3.73
CA SER A 69 12.63 -3.65 3.69
C SER A 69 11.89 -4.48 4.75
N ARG A 70 11.61 -5.74 4.39
CA ARG A 70 11.24 -6.76 5.39
C ARG A 70 12.46 -7.26 6.16
N GLU A 71 13.63 -7.23 5.52
CA GLU A 71 14.90 -7.51 6.17
C GLU A 71 15.18 -6.51 7.30
N ARG A 72 15.78 -7.01 8.37
CA ARG A 72 16.15 -6.25 9.56
C ARG A 72 17.61 -6.48 9.91
N GLU A 73 18.25 -5.42 10.39
CA GLU A 73 19.58 -5.44 10.96
C GLU A 73 19.61 -6.20 12.30
N GLU A 74 20.81 -6.52 12.80
CA GLU A 74 20.98 -7.14 14.13
C GLU A 74 20.37 -6.29 15.27
N SER A 75 20.29 -4.97 15.08
CA SER A 75 19.65 -4.03 16.01
C SER A 75 18.12 -4.15 16.05
N GLY A 76 17.52 -4.85 15.08
CA GLY A 76 16.08 -4.95 14.88
C GLY A 76 15.49 -3.82 14.03
N GLU A 77 16.28 -2.82 13.65
CA GLU A 77 15.88 -1.78 12.69
C GLU A 77 15.74 -2.37 11.28
N ARG A 78 14.98 -1.71 10.40
CA ARG A 78 14.86 -2.15 9.00
C ARG A 78 16.18 -1.88 8.27
N ALA A 79 16.59 -2.80 7.40
CA ALA A 79 17.79 -2.63 6.58
C ALA A 79 17.66 -1.46 5.58
N TYR A 80 16.44 -1.20 5.08
CA TYR A 80 16.15 -0.07 4.20
C TYR A 80 14.79 0.57 4.51
N GLU A 81 14.72 1.89 4.35
CA GLU A 81 13.49 2.67 4.44
C GLU A 81 13.61 3.97 3.63
N ALA A 82 12.55 4.29 2.88
CA ALA A 82 12.44 5.49 2.06
C ALA A 82 11.02 6.07 2.05
N THR A 83 10.89 7.38 2.14
CA THR A 83 9.64 8.10 1.86
C THR A 83 9.82 8.99 0.65
N VAL A 84 8.95 8.81 -0.34
CA VAL A 84 9.05 9.45 -1.64
C VAL A 84 7.78 10.24 -1.93
N PHE A 85 7.92 11.43 -2.49
CA PHE A 85 6.80 12.27 -2.91
C PHE A 85 6.88 12.57 -4.40
N ILE A 86 5.79 12.34 -5.13
CA ILE A 86 5.67 12.66 -6.54
C ILE A 86 4.55 13.67 -6.75
N GLY A 87 4.86 14.78 -7.42
CA GLY A 87 3.91 15.81 -7.78
C GLY A 87 4.04 16.21 -9.25
N TRP A 88 3.06 16.95 -9.76
CA TRP A 88 3.06 17.47 -11.13
C TRP A 88 3.47 18.95 -11.14
N ASP A 89 4.50 19.29 -11.91
CA ASP A 89 4.85 20.67 -12.22
C ASP A 89 4.16 21.11 -13.51
N ALA A 90 3.07 21.88 -13.36
CA ALA A 90 2.31 22.39 -14.48
C ALA A 90 3.07 23.43 -15.33
N GLN A 91 4.13 24.06 -14.82
CA GLN A 91 4.89 25.04 -15.61
C GLN A 91 5.82 24.35 -16.62
N THR A 92 6.34 23.18 -16.25
CA THR A 92 7.28 22.42 -17.08
C THR A 92 6.70 21.10 -17.61
N GLU A 93 5.41 20.85 -17.36
CA GLU A 93 4.62 19.70 -17.82
C GLU A 93 5.31 18.35 -17.55
N ARG A 94 5.78 18.17 -16.31
CA ARG A 94 6.51 16.95 -15.90
C ARG A 94 6.25 16.60 -14.45
N PHE A 95 6.49 15.34 -14.10
CA PHE A 95 6.56 14.92 -12.71
C PHE A 95 7.85 15.38 -12.05
N VAL A 96 7.73 15.71 -10.77
CA VAL A 96 8.84 15.99 -9.86
C VAL A 96 8.75 14.98 -8.73
N CYS A 97 9.85 14.28 -8.48
CA CYS A 97 9.98 13.28 -7.43
C CYS A 97 10.97 13.77 -6.37
N LEU A 98 10.57 13.79 -5.10
CA LEU A 98 11.47 13.99 -3.96
C LEU A 98 11.70 12.63 -3.30
N TRP A 99 12.93 12.16 -3.29
CA TRP A 99 13.31 10.87 -2.71
C TRP A 99 14.07 11.05 -1.40
N LEU A 100 13.56 10.53 -0.29
CA LEU A 100 14.23 10.59 1.01
C LEU A 100 14.40 9.18 1.56
N ASP A 101 15.63 8.75 1.80
CA ASP A 101 15.91 7.41 2.33
C ASP A 101 17.01 7.42 3.40
N VAL A 102 17.20 6.26 4.03
CA VAL A 102 18.21 6.04 5.09
C VAL A 102 19.65 6.02 4.59
N THR A 103 19.88 5.98 3.28
CA THR A 103 21.23 6.11 2.70
C THR A 103 21.64 7.58 2.54
N GLY A 104 20.67 8.49 2.58
CA GLY A 104 20.88 9.94 2.60
C GLY A 104 21.27 10.48 3.98
N GLY A 105 22.34 11.27 4.06
CA GLY A 105 22.79 11.93 5.29
C GLY A 105 23.27 13.38 5.13
N GLU A 106 23.39 13.85 3.89
CA GLU A 106 23.92 15.18 3.57
C GLU A 106 22.83 16.28 3.52
N GLY A 107 21.60 15.94 3.89
CA GLY A 107 20.44 16.85 3.92
C GLY A 107 19.70 16.95 2.58
N LEU A 108 18.83 17.96 2.45
CA LEU A 108 18.04 18.23 1.23
C LEU A 108 18.90 18.99 0.20
N ALA A 109 19.96 18.33 -0.29
CA ALA A 109 20.92 18.90 -1.24
C ALA A 109 20.56 18.56 -2.71
N ASN A 110 21.47 18.88 -3.65
CA ASN A 110 21.32 18.49 -5.05
C ASN A 110 21.24 16.97 -5.19
N GLY A 111 20.47 16.48 -6.18
CA GLY A 111 20.29 15.05 -6.44
C GLY A 111 19.09 14.40 -5.77
N VAL A 112 18.42 15.09 -4.84
CA VAL A 112 17.23 14.57 -4.13
C VAL A 112 15.95 14.71 -4.97
N LEU A 113 15.95 15.60 -5.97
CA LEU A 113 14.84 15.81 -6.90
C LEU A 113 15.09 15.11 -8.23
N GLY A 114 14.16 14.26 -8.63
CA GLY A 114 14.09 13.62 -9.94
C GLY A 114 13.00 14.23 -10.79
N TYR A 115 13.18 14.21 -12.11
CA TYR A 115 12.21 14.77 -13.05
C TYR A 115 11.85 13.74 -14.11
N ALA A 116 10.55 13.61 -14.44
CA ALA A 116 10.08 12.68 -15.48
C ALA A 116 9.03 13.33 -16.38
N THR A 117 9.22 13.22 -17.70
CA THR A 117 8.12 13.42 -18.64
C THR A 117 7.50 12.05 -18.92
N PRO A 118 6.24 11.79 -18.55
CA PRO A 118 5.64 10.46 -18.71
C PRO A 118 5.42 10.11 -20.18
N VAL A 119 5.56 8.84 -20.52
CA VAL A 119 5.30 8.29 -21.86
C VAL A 119 4.38 7.09 -21.72
N GLY A 120 3.09 7.30 -21.96
CA GLY A 120 2.07 6.26 -21.73
C GLY A 120 2.03 5.85 -20.27
N ASP A 121 2.26 4.56 -20.00
CA ASP A 121 2.31 3.96 -18.66
C ASP A 121 3.73 3.91 -18.07
N THR A 122 4.68 4.62 -18.67
CA THR A 122 6.09 4.70 -18.23
C THR A 122 6.40 6.08 -17.62
N ILE A 123 7.05 6.08 -16.46
CA ILE A 123 7.49 7.28 -15.73
C ILE A 123 9.01 7.19 -15.51
N PRO A 124 9.82 7.75 -16.42
CA PRO A 124 11.28 7.67 -16.36
C PRO A 124 11.87 8.88 -15.62
N PHE A 125 11.98 8.81 -14.29
CA PHE A 125 12.65 9.83 -13.50
C PHE A 125 14.15 9.83 -13.77
N VAL A 126 14.71 11.02 -13.91
CA VAL A 126 16.15 11.23 -13.92
C VAL A 126 16.53 12.12 -12.73
N PHE A 127 17.40 11.61 -11.87
CA PHE A 127 18.02 12.36 -10.79
C PHE A 127 19.43 12.74 -11.22
N ASP A 128 19.69 14.04 -11.33
CA ASP A 128 21.03 14.57 -11.62
C ASP A 128 21.79 14.76 -10.31
N VAL A 129 22.79 13.91 -10.09
CA VAL A 129 23.66 13.92 -8.90
C VAL A 129 25.05 14.48 -9.24
N GLY A 130 25.17 15.23 -10.33
CA GLY A 130 26.39 15.92 -10.77
C GLY A 130 27.23 15.10 -11.74
N GLU A 131 28.12 14.23 -11.22
CA GLU A 131 29.04 13.47 -12.10
C GLU A 131 28.37 12.27 -12.80
N TYR A 132 27.21 11.85 -12.30
CA TYR A 132 26.40 10.78 -12.87
C TYR A 132 24.92 11.14 -12.71
N SER A 133 24.05 10.38 -13.38
CA SER A 133 22.60 10.44 -13.16
C SER A 133 22.09 9.08 -12.69
N ILE A 134 20.96 9.11 -12.01
CA ILE A 134 20.20 7.92 -11.65
C ILE A 134 18.92 7.94 -12.48
N ASP A 135 18.82 6.98 -13.41
CA ASP A 135 17.64 6.77 -14.23
C ASP A 135 16.73 5.79 -13.48
N ASN A 136 15.66 6.30 -12.88
CA ASN A 136 14.71 5.56 -12.06
C ASN A 136 13.37 5.48 -12.82
N THR A 137 13.06 4.31 -13.35
CA THR A 137 11.94 4.13 -14.29
C THR A 137 10.88 3.22 -13.70
N PHE A 138 9.65 3.72 -13.64
CA PHE A 138 8.46 2.94 -13.31
C PHE A 138 7.67 2.63 -14.59
N VAL A 139 7.28 1.38 -14.79
CA VAL A 139 6.41 0.94 -15.89
C VAL A 139 5.21 0.21 -15.31
N TYR A 140 4.00 0.70 -15.60
CA TYR A 140 2.78 0.02 -15.18
C TYR A 140 2.30 -0.98 -16.23
N HIS A 141 2.13 -2.23 -15.83
CA HIS A 141 1.64 -3.31 -16.66
C HIS A 141 0.14 -3.54 -16.41
N ARG A 142 -0.71 -2.78 -17.12
CA ARG A 142 -2.19 -2.80 -16.96
C ARG A 142 -2.82 -4.19 -16.94
N GLY A 143 -2.29 -5.12 -17.74
CA GLY A 143 -2.86 -6.47 -17.85
C GLY A 143 -2.66 -7.34 -16.61
N ALA A 144 -1.59 -7.09 -15.85
CA ALA A 144 -1.26 -7.82 -14.63
C ALA A 144 -1.55 -7.00 -13.36
N ASP A 145 -1.81 -5.70 -13.49
CA ASP A 145 -1.90 -4.75 -12.38
C ASP A 145 -0.65 -4.80 -11.50
N THR A 146 0.51 -4.75 -12.16
CA THR A 146 1.84 -4.75 -11.56
C THR A 146 2.66 -3.56 -12.02
N TRP A 147 3.65 -3.20 -11.23
CA TRP A 147 4.68 -2.26 -11.66
C TRP A 147 6.00 -2.97 -11.84
N GLU A 148 6.73 -2.58 -12.86
CA GLU A 148 8.15 -2.84 -13.00
C GLU A 148 8.89 -1.56 -12.63
N TRP A 149 9.91 -1.68 -11.80
CA TRP A 149 10.74 -0.58 -11.35
C TRP A 149 12.21 -0.92 -11.58
N THR A 150 12.89 -0.10 -12.40
CA THR A 150 14.31 -0.26 -12.71
C THR A 150 15.08 1.00 -12.30
N ILE A 151 16.24 0.81 -11.69
CA ILE A 151 17.19 1.88 -11.36
C ILE A 151 18.50 1.61 -12.10
N VAL A 152 18.96 2.58 -12.89
CA VAL A 152 20.23 2.51 -13.61
C VAL A 152 21.09 3.73 -13.27
N ASN A 153 22.33 3.47 -12.84
CA ASN A 153 23.34 4.50 -12.70
C ASN A 153 23.97 4.77 -14.08
N ALA A 154 23.93 6.02 -14.54
CA ALA A 154 24.45 6.44 -15.83
C ALA A 154 25.58 7.47 -15.65
N ARG A 155 26.77 7.18 -16.19
CA ARG A 155 27.94 8.05 -16.16
C ARG A 155 28.51 8.21 -17.57
N GLY A 156 28.12 9.28 -18.25
CA GLY A 156 28.38 9.44 -19.69
C GLY A 156 27.69 8.31 -20.47
N ASP A 157 28.46 7.58 -21.28
CA ASP A 157 27.94 6.43 -22.05
C ASP A 157 27.86 5.13 -21.23
N ALA A 158 28.49 5.07 -20.05
CA ALA A 158 28.48 3.89 -19.20
C ALA A 158 27.16 3.83 -18.42
N ARG A 159 26.50 2.67 -18.44
CA ARG A 159 25.26 2.38 -17.70
C ARG A 159 25.42 1.09 -16.92
N SER A 160 25.03 1.10 -15.66
CA SER A 160 24.99 -0.08 -14.79
C SER A 160 23.65 -0.15 -14.09
N GLU A 161 22.96 -1.28 -14.25
CA GLU A 161 21.74 -1.56 -13.51
C GLU A 161 22.07 -1.71 -12.02
N PHE A 162 21.33 -0.98 -11.20
CA PHE A 162 21.42 -1.02 -9.75
C PHE A 162 20.24 -1.79 -9.16
N ALA A 163 19.05 -1.63 -9.71
CA ALA A 163 17.87 -2.36 -9.26
C ALA A 163 16.96 -2.76 -10.43
N HIS A 164 16.34 -3.93 -10.30
CA HIS A 164 15.24 -4.38 -11.14
C HIS A 164 14.25 -5.17 -10.28
N VAL A 165 13.09 -4.56 -10.02
CA VAL A 165 12.09 -5.09 -9.10
C VAL A 165 10.69 -5.02 -9.71
N THR A 166 9.82 -5.90 -9.24
CA THR A 166 8.39 -5.93 -9.58
C THR A 166 7.58 -5.64 -8.32
N LEU A 167 6.55 -4.81 -8.45
CA LEU A 167 5.57 -4.57 -7.40
C LEU A 167 4.27 -5.26 -7.79
N GLU A 168 3.81 -6.13 -6.90
CA GLU A 168 2.52 -6.78 -6.98
C GLU A 168 1.65 -6.31 -5.82
N ARG A 169 0.33 -6.20 -6.03
CA ARG A 169 -0.55 -5.74 -4.95
C ARG A 169 -0.47 -6.68 -3.76
N ARG A 170 -0.23 -6.12 -2.57
CA ARG A 170 -0.29 -6.87 -1.30
C ARG A 170 -1.71 -7.40 -1.05
N PHE A 171 -2.71 -6.67 -1.55
CA PHE A 171 -4.12 -7.05 -1.59
C PHE A 171 -4.68 -6.79 -2.99
N SER A 172 -5.06 -7.84 -3.73
CA SER A 172 -5.89 -7.63 -4.92
C SER A 172 -7.29 -7.22 -4.43
N SER A 173 -7.87 -6.19 -5.01
CA SER A 173 -9.31 -5.95 -4.88
C SER A 173 -9.86 -5.94 -6.28
N VAL A 174 -11.10 -6.39 -6.45
CA VAL A 174 -11.81 -6.13 -7.70
C VAL A 174 -11.81 -4.61 -7.92
N PRO A 175 -11.36 -4.07 -9.08
CA PRO A 175 -11.31 -2.64 -9.31
C PRO A 175 -12.64 -1.98 -8.98
N GLY A 176 -12.65 -1.10 -7.97
CA GLY A 176 -13.84 -0.42 -7.48
C GLY A 176 -13.50 0.86 -6.73
N ASP A 177 -14.39 1.84 -6.80
CA ASP A 177 -14.29 3.11 -6.05
C ASP A 177 -14.53 2.87 -4.56
N TRP A 178 -13.52 2.35 -3.86
CA TRP A 178 -13.59 2.17 -2.41
C TRP A 178 -13.61 3.53 -1.70
N SER A 179 -14.68 3.77 -0.93
CA SER A 179 -14.84 4.94 -0.08
C SER A 179 -13.76 5.00 1.02
N PRO A 180 -13.49 6.18 1.61
CA PRO A 180 -12.53 6.31 2.71
C PRO A 180 -12.79 5.34 3.87
N GLY A 181 -14.07 5.10 4.23
CA GLY A 181 -14.41 4.14 5.28
C GLY A 181 -14.07 2.69 4.92
N GLN A 182 -14.20 2.31 3.65
CA GLN A 182 -13.81 0.97 3.18
C GLN A 182 -12.29 0.81 3.20
N ARG A 183 -11.54 1.89 2.90
CA ARG A 183 -10.08 1.93 3.06
C ARG A 183 -9.63 1.72 4.50
N GLU A 184 -10.33 2.29 5.49
CA GLU A 184 -10.04 2.01 6.91
C GLU A 184 -10.19 0.50 7.27
N ILE A 185 -11.05 -0.24 6.57
CA ILE A 185 -11.19 -1.70 6.73
C ILE A 185 -10.02 -2.44 6.08
N PHE A 186 -9.57 -2.01 4.89
CA PHE A 186 -8.34 -2.54 4.29
C PHE A 186 -7.15 -2.37 5.24
N ASP A 187 -6.99 -1.19 5.84
CA ASP A 187 -5.92 -0.93 6.82
C ASP A 187 -6.04 -1.83 8.06
N ALA A 188 -7.27 -2.14 8.50
CA ALA A 188 -7.51 -3.04 9.62
C ALA A 188 -7.16 -4.51 9.26
N ILE A 189 -7.50 -4.96 8.04
CA ILE A 189 -7.11 -6.26 7.50
C ILE A 189 -5.60 -6.37 7.36
N ALA A 190 -4.94 -5.32 6.87
CA ALA A 190 -3.50 -5.24 6.70
C ALA A 190 -2.78 -5.31 8.04
N ARG A 191 -3.22 -4.53 9.04
CA ARG A 191 -2.66 -4.57 10.40
C ARG A 191 -2.83 -5.94 11.07
N LEU A 192 -4.03 -6.52 11.00
CA LEU A 192 -4.29 -7.88 11.49
C LEU A 192 -3.36 -8.89 10.80
N SER A 193 -3.08 -8.68 9.52
CA SER A 193 -2.21 -9.55 8.74
C SER A 193 -0.74 -9.44 9.15
N ALA A 194 -0.25 -8.21 9.26
CA ALA A 194 1.12 -7.90 9.65
C ALA A 194 1.46 -8.46 11.05
N ALA A 195 0.52 -8.46 11.99
CA ALA A 195 0.71 -9.05 13.32
C ALA A 195 1.10 -10.54 13.27
N THR A 196 0.73 -11.26 12.20
CA THR A 196 1.02 -12.69 12.02
C THR A 196 2.19 -13.01 11.08
N ALA A 197 2.77 -11.98 10.46
CA ALA A 197 3.90 -12.12 9.55
C ALA A 197 5.21 -12.35 10.32
N PRO A 198 6.30 -12.78 9.66
CA PRO A 198 7.61 -12.90 10.29
C PRO A 198 8.07 -11.52 10.77
N GLY A 199 8.45 -11.40 12.04
CA GLY A 199 8.81 -10.12 12.64
C GLY A 199 7.64 -9.17 12.99
N GLY A 200 6.39 -9.63 12.87
CA GLY A 200 5.21 -8.91 13.38
C GLY A 200 5.12 -8.92 14.91
N GLY A 201 4.21 -8.14 15.51
CA GLY A 201 4.06 -8.06 16.97
C GLY A 201 3.34 -9.24 17.63
N GLY A 202 3.06 -10.30 16.87
CA GLY A 202 2.70 -11.60 17.42
C GLY A 202 1.26 -11.70 17.93
N ALA A 203 1.03 -12.70 18.80
CA ALA A 203 -0.32 -13.08 19.21
C ALA A 203 -1.05 -11.98 20.00
N ASP A 204 -0.31 -11.16 20.74
CA ASP A 204 -0.87 -10.07 21.55
C ASP A 204 -1.29 -8.88 20.69
N GLU A 205 -0.48 -8.50 19.68
CA GLU A 205 -0.88 -7.48 18.71
C GLU A 205 -2.08 -7.96 17.88
N TYR A 206 -2.09 -9.23 17.48
CA TYR A 206 -3.24 -9.84 16.82
C TYR A 206 -4.49 -9.79 17.71
N ALA A 207 -4.37 -10.15 18.99
CA ALA A 207 -5.47 -10.16 19.94
C ALA A 207 -6.06 -8.76 20.18
N ALA A 208 -5.23 -7.71 20.14
CA ALA A 208 -5.66 -6.32 20.25
C ALA A 208 -6.55 -5.87 19.07
N MET A 209 -6.47 -6.56 17.94
CA MET A 209 -7.30 -6.31 16.76
C MET A 209 -8.67 -7.03 16.81
N LEU A 210 -8.93 -7.83 17.84
CA LEU A 210 -10.18 -8.60 18.00
C LEU A 210 -11.09 -7.98 19.07
N THR A 211 -12.40 -7.92 18.80
CA THR A 211 -13.38 -7.53 19.84
C THR A 211 -13.44 -8.57 20.96
N GLU A 212 -13.84 -8.16 22.17
CA GLU A 212 -13.99 -9.09 23.31
C GLU A 212 -14.93 -10.26 23.03
N ASP A 213 -15.98 -10.04 22.23
CA ASP A 213 -16.94 -11.05 21.80
C ASP A 213 -16.55 -11.74 20.47
N PHE A 214 -15.26 -11.71 20.12
CA PHE A 214 -14.77 -12.31 18.88
C PHE A 214 -15.09 -13.80 18.80
N SER A 215 -15.44 -14.24 17.59
CA SER A 215 -15.59 -15.68 17.28
C SER A 215 -15.10 -16.04 15.88
N ARG A 216 -14.51 -17.24 15.78
CA ARG A 216 -14.09 -17.84 14.50
C ARG A 216 -14.72 -19.21 14.34
N TRP A 217 -15.36 -19.42 13.20
CA TRP A 217 -15.90 -20.71 12.79
C TRP A 217 -15.33 -21.11 11.42
N THR A 218 -14.97 -22.39 11.28
CA THR A 218 -14.63 -22.96 9.98
C THR A 218 -15.77 -23.85 9.54
N ILE A 219 -16.29 -23.62 8.33
CA ILE A 219 -17.39 -24.42 7.78
C ILE A 219 -16.97 -25.88 7.73
N GLY A 220 -17.85 -26.75 8.24
CA GLY A 220 -17.58 -28.19 8.43
C GLY A 220 -16.98 -28.56 9.78
N SER A 221 -16.61 -27.58 10.62
CA SER A 221 -16.18 -27.83 12.00
C SER A 221 -17.36 -27.78 12.97
N ASP A 222 -17.34 -28.68 13.98
CA ASP A 222 -18.24 -28.62 15.14
C ASP A 222 -17.75 -27.65 16.22
N VAL A 223 -16.61 -26.98 16.01
CA VAL A 223 -15.97 -26.09 16.98
C VAL A 223 -16.13 -24.63 16.56
N LEU A 224 -16.76 -23.83 17.43
CA LEU A 224 -16.77 -22.38 17.38
C LEU A 224 -15.74 -21.84 18.38
N ASN A 225 -14.68 -21.21 17.90
CA ASN A 225 -13.62 -20.69 18.76
C ASN A 225 -13.97 -19.27 19.21
N GLY A 226 -13.90 -19.00 20.52
CA GLY A 226 -13.92 -17.64 21.06
C GLY A 226 -12.54 -16.97 21.02
N LYS A 227 -12.47 -15.68 21.39
CA LYS A 227 -11.20 -14.91 21.43
C LYS A 227 -10.08 -15.61 22.18
N ALA A 228 -10.33 -16.03 23.43
CA ALA A 228 -9.31 -16.61 24.29
C ALA A 228 -8.70 -17.89 23.67
N ASP A 229 -9.54 -18.85 23.30
CA ASP A 229 -9.10 -20.12 22.72
C ASP A 229 -8.37 -19.91 21.38
N TRP A 230 -8.86 -18.98 20.55
CA TRP A 230 -8.25 -18.66 19.27
C TRP A 230 -6.86 -18.02 19.42
N VAL A 231 -6.74 -17.01 20.28
CA VAL A 231 -5.48 -16.31 20.53
C VAL A 231 -4.44 -17.24 21.17
N GLU A 232 -4.86 -18.11 22.09
CA GLU A 232 -3.96 -19.10 22.68
C GLU A 232 -3.45 -20.11 21.64
N GLY A 233 -4.33 -20.52 20.71
CA GLY A 233 -3.94 -21.35 19.57
C GLY A 233 -2.90 -20.66 18.68
N ILE A 234 -3.08 -19.37 18.37
CA ILE A 234 -2.09 -18.58 17.61
C ILE A 234 -0.78 -18.46 18.37
N ARG A 235 -0.82 -18.20 19.69
CA ARG A 235 0.37 -18.10 20.53
C ARG A 235 1.17 -19.39 20.49
N THR A 236 0.51 -20.52 20.73
CA THR A 236 1.13 -21.85 20.64
C THR A 236 1.72 -22.09 19.25
N TRP A 237 0.98 -21.75 18.19
CA TRP A 237 1.46 -21.88 16.81
C TRP A 237 2.73 -21.06 16.55
N PHE A 238 2.81 -19.83 17.08
CA PHE A 238 4.01 -19.01 16.99
C PHE A 238 5.16 -19.54 17.85
N ASP A 239 4.89 -20.02 19.06
CA ASP A 239 5.90 -20.59 19.96
C ASP A 239 6.51 -21.86 19.35
N ASP A 240 5.71 -22.62 18.60
CA ASP A 240 6.15 -23.77 17.80
C ASP A 240 6.92 -23.36 16.52
N GLY A 241 7.26 -22.08 16.36
CA GLY A 241 8.09 -21.57 15.26
C GLY A 241 7.36 -21.30 13.95
N TRP A 242 6.04 -21.50 13.88
CA TRP A 242 5.31 -21.29 12.65
C TRP A 242 5.03 -19.81 12.37
N ARG A 243 5.18 -19.37 11.12
CA ARG A 243 4.84 -18.00 10.68
C ARG A 243 4.11 -18.02 9.35
N VAL A 244 3.27 -17.02 9.09
CA VAL A 244 2.72 -16.79 7.75
C VAL A 244 3.87 -16.27 6.90
N SER A 245 4.28 -16.99 5.85
CA SER A 245 5.42 -16.62 5.02
C SER A 245 5.01 -15.87 3.77
N ASP A 246 3.85 -16.22 3.23
CA ASP A 246 3.23 -15.50 2.12
C ASP A 246 1.72 -15.41 2.32
N ARG A 247 1.14 -14.30 1.88
CA ARG A 247 -0.30 -14.07 1.92
C ARG A 247 -0.71 -13.23 0.73
N GLN A 248 -1.64 -13.76 -0.03
CA GLN A 248 -2.40 -13.03 -1.03
C GLN A 248 -3.85 -12.96 -0.58
N ALA A 249 -4.47 -11.80 -0.71
CA ALA A 249 -5.88 -11.64 -0.39
C ALA A 249 -6.59 -10.82 -1.46
N GLU A 250 -7.69 -11.38 -1.96
CA GLU A 250 -8.60 -10.77 -2.89
C GLU A 250 -9.85 -10.28 -2.15
N VAL A 251 -10.05 -8.96 -2.02
CA VAL A 251 -11.25 -8.41 -1.39
C VAL A 251 -12.35 -8.26 -2.44
N LEU A 252 -13.46 -8.98 -2.23
CA LEU A 252 -14.59 -9.03 -3.15
C LEU A 252 -15.65 -7.98 -2.82
N GLU A 253 -15.86 -7.70 -1.54
CA GLU A 253 -16.91 -6.81 -1.06
C GLU A 253 -16.55 -6.25 0.30
N ILE A 254 -16.83 -4.95 0.50
CA ILE A 254 -16.91 -4.31 1.82
C ILE A 254 -18.18 -3.49 1.86
N THR A 255 -19.05 -3.73 2.83
CA THR A 255 -20.23 -2.90 3.10
C THR A 255 -20.14 -2.34 4.51
N ILE A 256 -20.42 -1.03 4.67
CA ILE A 256 -20.36 -0.34 5.96
C ILE A 256 -21.75 0.17 6.33
N GLU A 257 -22.22 -0.20 7.51
CA GLU A 257 -23.50 0.22 8.09
C GLU A 257 -23.27 0.76 9.50
N GLY A 258 -23.13 2.10 9.61
CA GLY A 258 -22.83 2.77 10.86
C GLY A 258 -21.48 2.31 11.44
N GLY A 259 -21.49 1.79 12.67
CA GLY A 259 -20.30 1.25 13.35
C GLY A 259 -19.98 -0.21 13.03
N THR A 260 -20.55 -0.78 11.98
CA THR A 260 -20.37 -2.19 11.58
C THR A 260 -19.93 -2.25 10.13
N ALA A 261 -19.01 -3.15 9.81
CA ALA A 261 -18.67 -3.45 8.43
C ALA A 261 -18.69 -4.95 8.19
N TYR A 262 -18.96 -5.32 6.95
CA TYR A 262 -19.01 -6.68 6.45
C TYR A 262 -18.01 -6.79 5.31
N SER A 263 -17.08 -7.72 5.38
CA SER A 263 -16.17 -8.00 4.26
C SER A 263 -16.28 -9.44 3.78
N ARG A 264 -16.05 -9.61 2.47
CA ARG A 264 -15.85 -10.92 1.85
C ARG A 264 -14.54 -10.89 1.10
N ARG A 265 -13.70 -11.88 1.34
CA ARG A 265 -12.40 -11.98 0.66
C ARG A 265 -12.00 -13.42 0.43
N ILE A 266 -11.20 -13.65 -0.62
CA ILE A 266 -10.48 -14.89 -0.82
C ILE A 266 -9.07 -14.68 -0.31
N VAL A 267 -8.55 -15.63 0.46
CA VAL A 267 -7.19 -15.56 0.99
C VAL A 267 -6.46 -16.83 0.60
N SER A 268 -5.23 -16.66 0.11
CA SER A 268 -4.25 -17.72 -0.08
C SER A 268 -3.08 -17.45 0.85
N GLU A 269 -2.72 -18.40 1.69
CA GLU A 269 -1.63 -18.27 2.67
C GLU A 269 -0.68 -19.45 2.57
N SER A 270 0.61 -19.16 2.64
CA SER A 270 1.64 -20.16 2.89
C SER A 270 2.26 -19.91 4.27
N TYR A 271 2.73 -20.98 4.90
CA TYR A 271 3.31 -20.92 6.22
C TYR A 271 4.75 -21.44 6.17
N THR A 272 5.62 -20.95 7.04
CA THR A 272 6.94 -21.54 7.29
C THR A 272 6.93 -22.20 8.65
N GLY A 273 7.32 -23.48 8.70
CA GLY A 273 7.41 -24.24 9.95
C GLY A 273 8.70 -23.95 10.74
N PRO A 274 8.85 -24.54 11.93
CA PRO A 274 10.01 -24.34 12.81
C PRO A 274 11.36 -24.67 12.15
N ASP A 275 11.37 -25.63 11.23
CA ASP A 275 12.56 -26.07 10.51
C ASP A 275 12.83 -25.24 9.23
N GLY A 276 12.06 -24.18 8.99
CA GLY A 276 12.18 -23.32 7.81
C GLY A 276 11.49 -23.86 6.55
N GLU A 277 10.82 -25.02 6.64
CA GLU A 277 10.12 -25.61 5.50
C GLU A 277 8.80 -24.87 5.18
N PRO A 278 8.54 -24.50 3.91
CA PRO A 278 7.29 -23.87 3.51
C PRO A 278 6.17 -24.91 3.37
N SER A 279 4.95 -24.55 3.80
CA SER A 279 3.75 -25.31 3.51
C SER A 279 3.26 -25.02 2.09
N PRO A 280 2.51 -25.94 1.46
CA PRO A 280 1.69 -25.60 0.31
C PRO A 280 0.72 -24.45 0.66
N PRO A 281 0.37 -23.59 -0.30
CA PRO A 281 -0.59 -22.52 -0.07
C PRO A 281 -1.96 -23.11 0.26
N ALA A 282 -2.51 -22.70 1.40
CA ALA A 282 -3.88 -22.96 1.80
C ALA A 282 -4.77 -21.81 1.33
N ARG A 283 -5.91 -22.13 0.69
CA ARG A 283 -6.84 -21.14 0.17
C ARG A 283 -8.19 -21.21 0.89
N ALA A 284 -8.78 -20.06 1.19
CA ALA A 284 -10.07 -19.98 1.87
C ALA A 284 -10.87 -18.73 1.47
N ALA A 285 -12.20 -18.87 1.41
CA ALA A 285 -13.10 -17.72 1.43
C ALA A 285 -13.40 -17.33 2.87
N LEU A 286 -13.31 -16.03 3.15
CA LEU A 286 -13.61 -15.45 4.45
C LEU A 286 -14.84 -14.55 4.33
N ALA A 287 -15.77 -14.71 5.27
CA ALA A 287 -16.85 -13.77 5.53
C ALA A 287 -16.66 -13.20 6.93
N GLU A 288 -16.47 -11.89 7.01
CA GLU A 288 -16.00 -11.23 8.22
C GLU A 288 -16.95 -10.11 8.64
N VAL A 289 -17.07 -9.93 9.97
CA VAL A 289 -17.79 -8.81 10.57
C VAL A 289 -16.82 -8.00 11.39
N TRP A 290 -16.79 -6.71 11.13
CA TRP A 290 -15.94 -5.73 11.81
C TRP A 290 -16.80 -4.77 12.62
N ARG A 291 -16.28 -4.32 13.76
CA ARG A 291 -16.90 -3.31 14.61
C ARG A 291 -15.96 -2.13 14.79
N ARG A 292 -16.49 -0.93 14.63
CA ARG A 292 -15.77 0.29 14.95
C ARG A 292 -15.88 0.56 16.45
N ASP A 293 -14.75 0.63 17.13
CA ASP A 293 -14.63 1.18 18.47
C ASP A 293 -14.00 2.59 18.42
N GLY A 294 -13.70 3.18 19.58
CA GLY A 294 -13.08 4.50 19.66
C GLY A 294 -11.66 4.58 19.10
N GLU A 295 -11.01 3.45 18.83
CA GLU A 295 -9.62 3.33 18.40
C GLU A 295 -9.47 2.83 16.95
N GLY A 296 -10.54 2.28 16.37
CA GLY A 296 -10.56 1.88 14.97
C GLY A 296 -11.51 0.72 14.69
N TRP A 297 -11.25 -0.01 13.61
CA TRP A 297 -11.98 -1.22 13.26
C TRP A 297 -11.34 -2.44 13.89
N ARG A 298 -12.15 -3.24 14.59
CA ARG A 298 -11.77 -4.52 15.20
C ARG A 298 -12.57 -5.65 14.58
N LEU A 299 -11.95 -6.81 14.45
CA LEU A 299 -12.58 -7.99 13.92
C LEU A 299 -13.46 -8.64 14.99
N GLN A 300 -14.75 -8.83 14.68
CA GLN A 300 -15.74 -9.42 15.58
C GLN A 300 -16.05 -10.87 15.21
N ARG A 301 -16.18 -11.19 13.92
CA ARG A 301 -16.50 -12.55 13.50
C ARG A 301 -15.77 -12.92 12.24
N VAL A 302 -15.35 -14.18 12.16
CA VAL A 302 -14.83 -14.79 10.93
C VAL A 302 -15.52 -16.11 10.70
N THR A 303 -16.10 -16.24 9.52
CA THR A 303 -16.49 -17.55 8.96
C THR A 303 -15.50 -17.90 7.86
N VAL A 304 -14.84 -19.05 8.01
CA VAL A 304 -13.85 -19.55 7.07
C VAL A 304 -14.45 -20.70 6.26
N HIS A 305 -14.38 -20.61 4.94
CA HIS A 305 -14.68 -21.70 4.03
C HIS A 305 -13.39 -22.11 3.31
N PRO A 306 -12.76 -23.24 3.66
CA PRO A 306 -11.61 -23.75 2.91
C PRO A 306 -11.98 -23.98 1.45
N ILE A 307 -11.10 -23.62 0.52
CA ILE A 307 -11.29 -23.81 -0.92
C ILE A 307 -10.23 -24.81 -1.37
N GLU A 308 -10.67 -25.92 -1.95
CA GLU A 308 -9.80 -26.92 -2.59
C GLU A 308 -9.23 -26.42 -3.92
#